data_AF-A0A7D9JML3-F1
#
_entry.id   AF-A0A7D9JML3-F1
#
_cell.length_a   1.000
_cell.length_b   1.000
_cell.length_c   1.000
_cell.angle_alpha   90.00
_cell.angle_beta   90.00
_cell.angle_gamma   90.00
#
_symmetry.space_group_name_H-M   'P 1'
#
loop_
_entity.id
_entity.type
_entity.pdbx_description
1 polymer ?
#
loop_
_entity_poly.entity_id
_entity_poly.type
_entity_poly.pdbx_seq_one_letter_code
_entity_poly.pdbx_strand_id
1 'polypeptide(L)'
;FLVSNGTAKYHTLDGNSTMGNSTECDPKTFNDTKLDCVLAGYETNKNLNRMAVYHFFGWLWMMNFVIALGECVLAGAFASWYFAFHKPDDVPALPVLSALGRTLRYHTGSLAFGAAIIAVVQFVRAILEYVDHKLKESNQDNGFVKFVMKCMKCCMWCLEKCLRFLNKNAYIGIAIYGKNFCKAAKDAFFLLLRNALRVAAVNGVTAFLLFIGKLFVVGIIGVGSFFWFDRFVNEVEDVQLSYSVVPIVICIIGAWVVAAIFFDVYDMAIDTIFFCFLEDSERNDGSAEKPYYMSENLRDILGK
;
A
#
# COMPACT_ATOMS: atom_id res chain seq x y z
N PHE A 1 -23.61 -8.64 -5.01
CA PHE A 1 -23.57 -9.46 -6.23
C PHE A 1 -22.23 -10.16 -6.34
N LEU A 2 -22.02 -11.22 -5.56
CA LEU A 2 -20.98 -12.21 -5.84
C LEU A 2 -21.71 -13.37 -6.52
N VAL A 3 -21.34 -13.61 -7.77
CA VAL A 3 -21.93 -14.60 -8.67
C VAL A 3 -22.11 -15.94 -7.94
N SER A 4 -23.31 -16.51 -8.07
CA SER A 4 -23.64 -17.89 -7.72
C SER A 4 -22.68 -18.85 -8.42
N ASN A 5 -21.55 -19.19 -7.77
CA ASN A 5 -20.43 -19.87 -8.44
C ASN A 5 -20.25 -21.30 -7.91
N GLY A 6 -21.25 -22.12 -8.21
CA GLY A 6 -21.23 -23.57 -8.00
C GLY A 6 -22.42 -24.26 -8.66
N THR A 7 -22.36 -25.58 -8.81
CA THR A 7 -23.54 -26.39 -9.14
C THR A 7 -24.45 -26.43 -7.92
N ALA A 8 -25.71 -26.06 -8.09
CA ALA A 8 -26.69 -26.11 -7.02
C ALA A 8 -26.92 -27.57 -6.61
N LYS A 9 -26.63 -27.90 -5.36
CA LYS A 9 -26.96 -29.20 -4.76
C LYS A 9 -28.27 -29.07 -4.01
N TYR A 10 -29.17 -30.01 -4.24
CA TYR A 10 -30.47 -30.07 -3.59
C TYR A 10 -30.57 -31.34 -2.76
N HIS A 11 -31.08 -31.22 -1.54
CA HIS A 11 -31.27 -32.35 -0.64
C HIS A 11 -32.75 -32.46 -0.26
N THR A 12 -33.19 -33.68 0.03
CA THR A 12 -34.54 -33.96 0.52
C THR A 12 -34.70 -33.58 1.99
N LEU A 13 -35.80 -32.90 2.33
CA LEU A 13 -36.24 -32.62 3.70
C LEU A 13 -37.61 -33.24 3.96
N ASP A 14 -37.77 -33.88 5.13
CA ASP A 14 -39.05 -34.40 5.60
C ASP A 14 -39.81 -33.31 6.37
N GLY A 15 -41.08 -33.09 6.03
CA GLY A 15 -41.91 -32.01 6.57
C GLY A 15 -42.17 -32.10 8.08
N ASN A 16 -41.82 -33.22 8.74
CA ASN A 16 -42.09 -33.46 10.16
C ASN A 16 -40.86 -33.83 11.02
N SER A 17 -39.63 -33.80 10.52
CA SER A 17 -38.45 -34.20 11.32
C SER A 17 -37.19 -33.39 11.06
N THR A 18 -36.53 -33.00 12.15
CA THR A 18 -35.15 -32.55 12.18
C THR A 18 -34.20 -33.74 11.94
N MET A 19 -33.50 -33.74 10.80
CA MET A 19 -32.37 -34.62 10.46
C MET A 19 -32.61 -36.15 10.54
N GLY A 20 -33.43 -36.69 9.64
CA GLY A 20 -33.41 -38.11 9.27
C GLY A 20 -33.09 -38.27 7.78
N ASN A 21 -31.90 -38.77 7.44
CA ASN A 21 -31.43 -39.17 6.10
C ASN A 21 -31.67 -38.18 4.94
N SER A 22 -30.85 -37.13 4.83
CA SER A 22 -30.83 -36.25 3.65
C SER A 22 -30.14 -36.94 2.46
N THR A 23 -30.87 -37.19 1.37
CA THR A 23 -30.32 -37.66 0.10
C THR A 23 -30.29 -36.55 -0.94
N GLU A 24 -29.28 -36.56 -1.82
CA GLU A 24 -29.18 -35.62 -2.94
C GLU A 24 -30.33 -35.89 -3.93
N CYS A 25 -31.03 -34.83 -4.36
CA CYS A 25 -32.18 -34.88 -5.26
C CYS A 25 -31.99 -33.89 -6.42
N ASP A 26 -32.70 -34.11 -7.53
CA ASP A 26 -32.78 -33.16 -8.64
C ASP A 26 -34.19 -32.54 -8.67
N PRO A 27 -34.33 -31.22 -8.47
CA PRO A 27 -35.64 -30.56 -8.39
C PRO A 27 -36.49 -30.69 -9.67
N LYS A 28 -35.88 -31.05 -10.81
CA LYS A 28 -36.62 -31.23 -12.07
C LYS A 28 -37.25 -32.62 -12.21
N THR A 29 -36.72 -33.62 -11.50
CA THR A 29 -37.12 -35.03 -11.65
C THR A 29 -37.66 -35.63 -10.37
N PHE A 30 -37.46 -34.95 -9.24
CA PHE A 30 -37.93 -35.39 -7.93
C PHE A 30 -39.45 -35.20 -7.79
N ASN A 31 -40.15 -36.29 -7.49
CA ASN A 31 -41.59 -36.30 -7.25
C ASN A 31 -41.92 -37.25 -6.10
N ASP A 32 -42.02 -36.70 -4.89
CA ASP A 32 -42.42 -37.42 -3.68
C ASP A 32 -43.48 -36.58 -2.95
N THR A 33 -44.49 -37.24 -2.39
CA THR A 33 -45.58 -36.60 -1.66
C THR A 33 -45.23 -36.25 -0.20
N LYS A 34 -44.11 -36.74 0.32
CA LYS A 34 -43.71 -36.57 1.74
C LYS A 34 -42.43 -35.77 1.94
N LEU A 35 -41.59 -35.63 0.91
CA LEU A 35 -40.28 -35.00 0.98
C LEU A 35 -40.23 -33.78 0.07
N ASP A 36 -39.63 -32.69 0.54
CA ASP A 36 -39.35 -31.50 -0.26
C ASP A 36 -37.88 -31.49 -0.71
N CYS A 37 -37.63 -31.25 -2.00
CA CYS A 37 -36.27 -31.10 -2.54
C CYS A 37 -35.84 -29.62 -2.45
N VAL A 38 -35.00 -29.29 -1.47
CA VAL A 38 -34.58 -27.91 -1.20
C VAL A 38 -33.11 -27.68 -1.55
N LEU A 39 -32.75 -26.43 -1.86
CA LEU A 39 -31.37 -26.04 -2.11
C LEU A 39 -30.52 -26.23 -0.84
N ALA A 40 -29.62 -27.22 -0.87
CA ALA A 40 -28.69 -27.50 0.22
C ALA A 40 -27.43 -26.61 0.14
N GLY A 41 -27.08 -26.12 -1.04
CA GLY A 41 -25.96 -25.20 -1.23
C GLY A 41 -25.40 -25.22 -2.66
N TYR A 42 -24.23 -24.61 -2.83
CA TYR A 42 -23.50 -24.58 -4.10
C TYR A 42 -22.18 -25.37 -3.96
N GLU A 43 -21.91 -26.30 -4.87
CA GLU A 43 -20.63 -27.01 -4.91
C GLU A 43 -19.53 -26.11 -5.48
N THR A 44 -18.52 -25.81 -4.67
CA THR A 44 -17.44 -24.90 -5.06
C THR A 44 -16.48 -25.59 -6.02
N ASN A 45 -16.31 -25.00 -7.21
CA ASN A 45 -15.39 -25.53 -8.21
C ASN A 45 -13.93 -25.33 -7.75
N LYS A 46 -13.21 -26.43 -7.51
CA LYS A 46 -11.82 -26.43 -7.05
C LYS A 46 -10.87 -25.67 -7.98
N ASN A 47 -11.10 -25.72 -9.30
CA ASN A 47 -10.27 -25.00 -10.27
C ASN A 47 -10.49 -23.50 -10.16
N LEU A 48 -11.73 -23.05 -10.00
CA LEU A 48 -12.06 -21.63 -9.81
C LEU A 48 -11.44 -21.08 -8.51
N ASN A 49 -11.50 -21.83 -7.41
CA ASN A 49 -10.86 -21.43 -6.16
C ASN A 49 -9.32 -21.31 -6.29
N ARG A 50 -8.67 -22.23 -7.01
CA ARG A 50 -7.22 -22.14 -7.29
C ARG A 50 -6.88 -20.90 -8.12
N MET A 51 -7.67 -20.60 -9.15
CA MET A 51 -7.48 -19.40 -9.96
C MET A 51 -7.71 -18.12 -9.17
N ALA A 52 -8.71 -18.09 -8.29
CA ALA A 52 -8.98 -16.94 -7.43
C ALA A 52 -7.79 -16.64 -6.49
N VAL A 53 -7.21 -17.67 -5.88
CA VAL A 53 -6.01 -17.53 -5.03
C VAL A 53 -4.80 -17.02 -5.84
N TYR A 54 -4.58 -17.58 -7.04
CA TYR A 54 -3.51 -17.14 -7.93
C TYR A 54 -3.67 -15.67 -8.35
N HIS A 55 -4.87 -15.26 -8.77
CA HIS A 55 -5.16 -13.87 -9.14
C HIS A 55 -5.04 -12.91 -7.96
N PHE A 56 -5.47 -13.33 -6.76
CA PHE A 56 -5.34 -12.51 -5.56
C PHE A 56 -3.86 -12.28 -5.19
N PHE A 57 -3.04 -13.33 -5.22
CA PHE A 57 -1.60 -13.18 -5.01
C PHE A 57 -0.95 -12.32 -6.11
N GLY A 58 -1.31 -12.57 -7.37
CA GLY A 58 -0.82 -11.77 -8.50
C GLY A 58 -1.18 -10.30 -8.38
N TRP A 59 -2.40 -9.98 -7.91
CA TRP A 59 -2.83 -8.61 -7.63
C TRP A 59 -1.99 -7.95 -6.52
N LEU A 60 -1.77 -8.65 -5.40
CA LEU A 60 -0.88 -8.16 -4.32
C LEU A 60 0.53 -7.89 -4.84
N TRP A 61 1.08 -8.81 -5.62
CA TRP A 61 2.42 -8.69 -6.16
C TRP A 61 2.55 -7.51 -7.14
N MET A 62 1.62 -7.40 -8.10
CA MET A 62 1.61 -6.31 -9.07
C MET A 62 1.45 -4.95 -8.41
N MET A 63 0.59 -4.82 -7.39
CA MET A 63 0.43 -3.57 -6.66
C MET A 63 1.72 -3.15 -5.95
N ASN A 64 2.39 -4.08 -5.26
CA ASN A 64 3.68 -3.76 -4.65
C ASN A 64 4.78 -3.48 -5.69
N PHE A 65 4.71 -4.10 -6.88
CA PHE A 65 5.64 -3.82 -7.96
C PHE A 65 5.49 -2.41 -8.52
N VAL A 66 4.25 -1.95 -8.72
CA VAL A 66 3.96 -0.57 -9.15
C VAL A 66 4.45 0.45 -8.11
N ILE A 67 4.24 0.18 -6.82
CA ILE A 67 4.77 1.02 -5.74
C ILE A 67 6.30 1.05 -5.76
N ALA A 68 6.94 -0.12 -5.84
CA ALA A 68 8.40 -0.23 -5.89
C ALA A 68 8.99 0.54 -7.08
N LEU A 69 8.35 0.42 -8.26
CA LEU A 69 8.74 1.16 -9.45
C LEU A 69 8.67 2.67 -9.21
N GLY A 70 7.55 3.16 -8.65
CA GLY A 70 7.39 4.57 -8.29
C GLY A 70 8.46 5.08 -7.33
N GLU A 71 8.71 4.34 -6.24
CA GLU A 71 9.72 4.68 -5.23
C GLU A 71 11.12 4.76 -5.84
N CYS A 72 11.53 3.77 -6.66
CA CYS A 72 12.85 3.76 -7.28
C CYS A 72 13.03 4.85 -8.34
N VAL A 73 11.97 5.18 -9.09
CA VAL A 73 12.00 6.26 -10.09
C VAL A 73 12.14 7.62 -9.42
N LEU A 74 11.33 7.88 -8.39
CA LEU A 74 11.42 9.10 -7.60
C LEU A 74 12.77 9.22 -6.91
N ALA A 75 13.26 8.15 -6.28
CA ALA A 75 14.59 8.12 -5.69
C ALA A 75 15.68 8.46 -6.72
N GLY A 76 15.59 7.88 -7.91
CA GLY A 76 16.55 8.13 -8.99
C GLY A 76 16.54 9.59 -9.45
N ALA A 77 15.37 10.21 -9.55
CA ALA A 77 15.23 11.62 -9.91
C ALA A 77 15.82 12.53 -8.82
N PHE A 78 15.45 12.34 -7.55
CA PHE A 78 15.94 13.16 -6.44
C PHE A 78 17.42 12.96 -6.17
N ALA A 79 17.94 11.74 -6.28
CA ALA A 79 19.36 11.47 -6.14
C ALA A 79 20.19 12.12 -7.25
N SER A 80 19.69 12.09 -8.50
CA SER A 80 20.35 12.77 -9.63
C SER A 80 20.41 14.28 -9.42
N TRP A 81 19.38 14.87 -8.79
CA TRP A 81 19.40 16.26 -8.38
C TRP A 81 20.36 16.51 -7.22
N TYR A 82 20.33 15.70 -6.16
CA TYR A 82 21.15 15.90 -4.97
C TYR A 82 22.65 15.91 -5.33
N PHE A 83 23.11 14.88 -6.05
CA PHE A 83 24.52 14.69 -6.40
C PHE A 83 24.98 15.49 -7.64
N ALA A 84 24.14 16.38 -8.20
CA ALA A 84 24.57 17.33 -9.23
C ALA A 84 25.42 18.46 -8.61
N PHE A 85 26.61 18.74 -9.14
CA PHE A 85 27.43 19.85 -8.64
C PHE A 85 26.91 21.20 -9.13
N HIS A 86 26.72 21.34 -10.44
CA HIS A 86 26.21 22.56 -11.07
C HIS A 86 24.73 22.40 -11.39
N LYS A 87 23.88 22.97 -10.55
CA LYS A 87 22.43 22.97 -10.74
C LYS A 87 22.03 24.25 -11.51
N PRO A 88 21.28 24.18 -12.62
CA PRO A 88 20.57 23.01 -13.16
C PRO A 88 21.33 22.20 -14.23
N ASP A 89 22.51 22.62 -14.68
CA ASP A 89 23.18 22.08 -15.88
C ASP A 89 23.52 20.58 -15.81
N ASP A 90 23.88 20.07 -14.63
CA ASP A 90 24.21 18.67 -14.39
C ASP A 90 22.97 17.79 -14.15
N VAL A 91 21.78 18.38 -14.08
CA VAL A 91 20.51 17.66 -13.84
C VAL A 91 19.88 17.26 -15.18
N PRO A 92 19.49 15.99 -15.39
CA PRO A 92 18.81 15.59 -16.62
C PRO A 92 17.54 16.42 -16.86
N ALA A 93 17.32 16.89 -18.09
CA ALA A 93 16.18 17.74 -18.45
C ALA A 93 14.81 17.15 -18.08
N LEU A 94 14.69 15.81 -18.14
CA LEU A 94 13.50 15.06 -17.73
C LEU A 94 13.91 14.00 -16.69
N PRO A 95 14.16 14.39 -15.42
CA PRO A 95 14.80 13.52 -14.45
C PRO A 95 13.94 12.29 -14.11
N VAL A 96 12.61 12.46 -14.05
CA VAL A 96 11.66 11.37 -13.80
C VAL A 96 11.65 10.36 -14.96
N LEU A 97 11.58 10.83 -16.21
CA LEU A 97 11.54 9.93 -17.38
C LEU A 97 12.87 9.22 -17.60
N SER A 98 14.00 9.92 -17.37
CA SER A 98 15.32 9.31 -17.40
C SER A 98 15.48 8.24 -16.33
N ALA A 99 15.06 8.53 -15.09
CA ALA A 99 15.05 7.56 -14.00
C ALA A 99 14.11 6.37 -14.28
N LEU A 100 12.95 6.60 -14.91
CA LEU A 100 12.03 5.55 -15.34
C LEU A 100 12.68 4.61 -16.36
N GLY A 101 13.30 5.16 -17.40
CA GLY A 101 14.02 4.36 -18.40
C GLY A 101 15.14 3.52 -17.78
N ARG A 102 15.94 4.11 -16.89
CA ARG A 102 17.00 3.39 -16.16
C ARG A 102 16.43 2.28 -15.27
N THR A 103 15.36 2.58 -14.53
CA THR A 103 14.71 1.65 -13.61
C THR A 103 14.10 0.45 -14.34
N LEU A 104 13.38 0.70 -15.44
CA LEU A 104 12.77 -0.35 -16.26
C LEU A 104 13.82 -1.22 -16.98
N ARG A 105 14.94 -0.62 -17.41
CA ARG A 105 15.99 -1.35 -18.13
C ARG A 105 16.87 -2.20 -17.23
N TYR A 106 17.22 -1.71 -16.04
CA TYR A 106 18.28 -2.33 -15.22
C TYR A 106 17.81 -2.87 -13.86
N HIS A 107 16.66 -2.44 -13.34
CA HIS A 107 16.30 -2.69 -11.93
C HIS A 107 15.00 -3.49 -11.72
N THR A 108 14.28 -3.83 -12.80
CA THR A 108 12.99 -4.56 -12.76
C THR A 108 13.03 -5.85 -11.95
N GLY A 109 14.09 -6.66 -12.09
CA GLY A 109 14.24 -7.90 -11.31
C GLY A 109 14.34 -7.66 -9.80
N SER A 110 15.15 -6.67 -9.38
CA SER A 110 15.27 -6.29 -7.96
C SER A 110 13.96 -5.77 -7.39
N LEU A 111 13.22 -4.97 -8.18
CA LEU A 111 11.92 -4.41 -7.82
C LEU A 111 10.86 -5.51 -7.68
N ALA A 112 10.80 -6.42 -8.65
CA ALA A 112 9.89 -7.57 -8.64
C ALA A 112 10.15 -8.49 -7.46
N PHE A 113 11.43 -8.75 -7.14
CA PHE A 113 11.82 -9.55 -5.97
C PHE A 113 11.41 -8.88 -4.66
N GLY A 114 11.74 -7.60 -4.45
CA GLY A 114 11.32 -6.84 -3.27
C GLY A 114 9.79 -6.82 -3.12
N ALA A 115 9.07 -6.55 -4.21
CA ALA A 115 7.62 -6.57 -4.24
C ALA A 115 7.02 -7.94 -3.89
N ALA A 116 7.64 -9.03 -4.36
CA ALA A 116 7.20 -10.39 -4.05
C ALA A 116 7.33 -10.69 -2.54
N ILE A 117 8.40 -10.25 -1.88
CA ILE A 117 8.59 -10.43 -0.43
C ILE A 117 7.42 -9.81 0.34
N ILE A 118 7.05 -8.57 0.03
CA ILE A 118 5.92 -7.90 0.68
C ILE A 118 4.61 -8.63 0.37
N ALA A 119 4.40 -9.03 -0.89
CA ALA A 119 3.19 -9.72 -1.32
C ALA A 119 2.98 -11.06 -0.59
N VAL A 120 4.05 -11.83 -0.33
CA VAL A 120 3.96 -13.07 0.48
C VAL A 120 3.45 -12.76 1.89
N VAL A 121 4.00 -11.73 2.55
CA VAL A 121 3.59 -11.34 3.90
C VAL A 121 2.14 -10.85 3.92
N GLN A 122 1.73 -10.05 2.94
CA GLN A 122 0.33 -9.63 2.77
C GLN A 122 -0.61 -10.79 2.53
N PHE A 123 -0.19 -11.77 1.72
CA PHE A 123 -0.97 -12.96 1.42
C PHE A 123 -1.19 -13.81 2.69
N VAL A 124 -0.14 -14.01 3.49
CA VAL A 124 -0.27 -14.70 4.79
C VAL A 124 -1.19 -13.91 5.74
N ARG A 125 -1.11 -12.57 5.77
CA ARG A 125 -2.04 -11.74 6.56
C ARG A 125 -3.49 -11.91 6.11
N ALA A 126 -3.75 -11.96 4.81
CA ALA A 126 -5.08 -12.19 4.27
C ALA A 126 -5.62 -13.58 4.67
N ILE A 127 -4.78 -14.61 4.66
CA ILE A 127 -5.14 -15.96 5.15
C ILE A 127 -5.48 -15.91 6.64
N LEU A 128 -4.67 -15.25 7.47
CA LEU A 128 -4.94 -15.13 8.91
C LEU A 128 -6.26 -14.40 9.19
N GLU A 129 -6.61 -13.39 8.39
CA GLU A 129 -7.89 -12.71 8.51
C GLU A 129 -9.06 -13.62 8.11
N TYR A 130 -8.90 -14.38 7.02
CA TYR A 130 -9.89 -15.37 6.59
C TYR A 130 -10.13 -16.47 7.64
N VAL A 131 -9.05 -17.00 8.23
CA VAL A 131 -9.13 -18.01 9.29
C VAL A 131 -9.82 -17.45 10.53
N ASP A 132 -9.47 -16.23 10.95
CA ASP A 132 -10.12 -15.57 12.09
C ASP A 132 -11.63 -15.37 11.85
N HIS A 133 -12.03 -14.99 10.64
CA HIS A 133 -13.43 -14.88 10.26
C HIS A 133 -14.16 -16.24 10.35
N LYS A 134 -13.54 -17.31 9.86
CA LYS A 134 -14.11 -18.67 9.91
C LYS A 134 -14.20 -19.24 11.33
N LEU A 135 -13.25 -18.93 12.19
CA LEU A 135 -13.30 -19.32 13.60
C LEU A 135 -14.45 -18.63 14.33
N LYS A 136 -14.72 -17.36 14.01
CA LYS A 136 -15.86 -16.61 14.54
C LYS A 136 -17.20 -17.16 14.06
N GLU A 137 -17.31 -17.54 12.78
CA GLU A 137 -18.53 -18.17 12.23
C GLU A 137 -18.85 -19.53 12.87
N SER A 138 -17.82 -20.30 13.25
CA SER A 138 -17.99 -21.67 13.77
C SER A 138 -18.23 -21.74 15.28
N ASN A 139 -18.44 -20.61 15.97
CA ASN A 139 -18.57 -20.52 17.43
C ASN A 139 -17.44 -21.23 18.21
N GLN A 140 -16.26 -21.40 17.59
CA GLN A 140 -15.08 -22.01 18.21
C GLN A 140 -14.34 -20.95 19.05
N ASP A 141 -15.04 -20.42 20.04
CA ASP A 141 -14.68 -19.17 20.72
C ASP A 141 -13.74 -19.39 21.91
N ASN A 142 -12.69 -20.20 21.73
CA ASN A 142 -11.72 -20.47 22.80
C ASN A 142 -10.81 -19.25 23.02
N GLY A 143 -10.70 -18.78 24.27
CA GLY A 143 -9.86 -17.63 24.64
C GLY A 143 -8.39 -17.77 24.23
N PHE A 144 -7.86 -19.00 24.24
CA PHE A 144 -6.51 -19.29 23.77
C PHE A 144 -6.34 -19.05 22.26
N VAL A 145 -7.29 -19.50 21.44
CA VAL A 145 -7.24 -19.33 19.98
C VAL A 145 -7.31 -17.84 19.60
N LYS A 146 -8.17 -17.07 20.27
CA LYS A 146 -8.23 -15.60 20.09
C LYS A 146 -6.90 -14.93 20.40
N PHE A 147 -6.25 -15.31 21.50
CA PHE A 147 -4.96 -14.75 21.89
C PHE A 147 -3.88 -15.04 20.84
N VAL A 148 -3.77 -16.30 20.39
CA VAL A 148 -2.82 -16.71 19.35
C VAL A 148 -3.06 -15.96 18.04
N MET A 149 -4.31 -15.89 17.57
CA MET A 149 -4.66 -15.17 16.35
C MET A 149 -4.31 -13.68 16.43
N LYS A 150 -4.58 -13.04 17.58
CA LYS A 150 -4.22 -11.63 17.80
C LYS A 150 -2.70 -11.44 17.79
N CYS A 151 -1.94 -12.34 18.41
CA CYS A 151 -0.47 -12.31 18.40
C CYS A 151 0.08 -12.44 16.99
N MET A 152 -0.37 -13.45 16.21
CA MET A 152 0.07 -13.66 14.84
C MET A 152 -0.27 -12.47 13.92
N LYS A 153 -1.48 -11.92 14.03
CA LYS A 153 -1.88 -10.72 13.27
C LYS A 153 -0.98 -9.53 13.59
N CYS A 154 -0.65 -9.33 14.87
CA CYS A 154 0.28 -8.28 15.31
C CYS A 154 1.69 -8.49 14.73
N CYS A 155 2.27 -9.68 14.90
CA CYS A 155 3.61 -10.00 14.37
C CYS A 155 3.70 -9.80 12.86
N MET A 156 2.69 -10.26 12.12
CA MET A 156 2.65 -10.11 10.67
C MET A 156 2.44 -8.66 10.22
N TRP A 157 1.66 -7.86 10.97
CA TRP A 157 1.54 -6.43 10.73
C TRP A 157 2.89 -5.70 10.96
N CYS A 158 3.58 -6.01 12.05
CA CYS A 158 4.92 -5.48 12.34
C CYS A 158 5.93 -5.88 11.26
N LEU A 159 5.93 -7.14 10.85
CA LEU A 159 6.80 -7.65 9.79
C LEU A 159 6.55 -6.92 8.47
N GLU A 160 5.29 -6.75 8.07
CA GLU A 160 4.97 -6.00 6.85
C GLU A 160 5.49 -4.55 6.93
N LYS A 161 5.29 -3.87 8.07
CA LYS A 161 5.79 -2.50 8.26
C LYS A 161 7.32 -2.43 8.16
N CYS A 162 8.02 -3.37 8.80
CA CYS A 162 9.48 -3.46 8.74
C CYS A 162 9.97 -3.72 7.31
N LEU A 163 9.35 -4.66 6.59
CA LEU A 163 9.70 -4.98 5.21
C LEU A 163 9.42 -3.83 4.26
N ARG A 164 8.31 -3.10 4.42
CA ARG A 164 8.03 -1.89 3.63
C ARG A 164 9.12 -0.83 3.85
N PHE A 165 9.49 -0.58 5.11
CA PHE A 165 10.56 0.36 5.43
C PHE A 165 11.90 -0.08 4.81
N LEU A 166 12.27 -1.36 4.97
CA LEU A 166 13.52 -1.89 4.40
C LEU A 166 13.52 -1.84 2.87
N ASN A 167 12.42 -2.22 2.22
CA ASN A 167 12.30 -2.19 0.77
C ASN A 167 12.40 -0.77 0.21
N LYS A 168 11.67 0.20 0.79
CA LYS A 168 11.71 1.61 0.36
C LYS A 168 13.15 2.13 0.36
N ASN A 169 13.88 1.91 1.46
CA ASN A 169 15.28 2.33 1.59
C ASN A 169 16.23 1.53 0.70
N ALA A 170 15.95 0.25 0.46
CA ALA A 170 16.70 -0.55 -0.51
C ALA A 170 16.53 0.01 -1.94
N TYR A 171 15.33 0.42 -2.34
CA TYR A 171 15.07 1.00 -3.65
C TYR A 171 15.78 2.35 -3.82
N ILE A 172 15.88 3.16 -2.77
CA ILE A 172 16.72 4.37 -2.78
C ILE A 172 18.18 4.00 -3.06
N GLY A 173 18.73 3.03 -2.31
CA GLY A 173 20.10 2.55 -2.54
C GLY A 173 20.33 1.93 -3.93
N ILE A 174 19.34 1.23 -4.48
CA ILE A 174 19.37 0.72 -5.86
C ILE A 174 19.42 1.87 -6.86
N ALA A 175 18.60 2.90 -6.68
CA ALA A 175 18.53 4.04 -7.58
C ALA A 175 19.85 4.83 -7.64
N ILE A 176 20.59 4.89 -6.53
CA ILE A 176 21.89 5.57 -6.42
C ILE A 176 23.03 4.69 -6.96
N TYR A 177 23.10 3.42 -6.53
CA TYR A 177 24.29 2.57 -6.76
C TYR A 177 24.11 1.47 -7.81
N GLY A 178 22.88 1.19 -8.25
CA GLY A 178 22.58 0.12 -9.19
C GLY A 178 22.85 -1.30 -8.67
N LYS A 179 22.92 -1.49 -7.34
CA LYS A 179 23.17 -2.79 -6.70
C LYS A 179 21.94 -3.70 -6.80
N ASN A 180 22.13 -5.01 -6.58
CA ASN A 180 20.99 -5.92 -6.39
C ASN A 180 20.27 -5.66 -5.06
N PHE A 181 19.02 -6.13 -4.97
CA PHE A 181 18.13 -5.86 -3.83
C PHE A 181 18.74 -6.22 -2.47
N CYS A 182 19.25 -7.44 -2.30
CA CYS A 182 19.75 -7.89 -0.99
C CYS A 182 20.95 -7.05 -0.51
N LYS A 183 21.86 -6.71 -1.43
CA LYS A 183 23.03 -5.90 -1.09
C LYS A 183 22.63 -4.45 -0.78
N ALA A 184 21.74 -3.87 -1.58
CA ALA A 184 21.24 -2.51 -1.34
C ALA A 184 20.46 -2.41 -0.02
N ALA A 185 19.58 -3.39 0.27
CA ALA A 185 18.84 -3.46 1.52
C ALA A 185 19.77 -3.55 2.74
N LYS A 186 20.80 -4.40 2.69
CA LYS A 186 21.79 -4.52 3.76
C LYS A 186 22.51 -3.19 4.00
N ASP A 187 23.03 -2.59 2.93
CA ASP A 187 23.81 -1.35 3.03
C ASP A 187 22.93 -0.19 3.55
N ALA A 188 21.71 -0.05 3.02
CA ALA A 188 20.73 0.94 3.45
C ALA A 188 20.32 0.76 4.92
N PHE A 189 20.07 -0.47 5.35
CA PHE A 189 19.73 -0.75 6.75
C PHE A 189 20.85 -0.34 7.70
N PHE A 190 22.11 -0.68 7.40
CA PHE A 190 23.22 -0.32 8.26
C PHE A 190 23.50 1.19 8.26
N LEU A 191 23.33 1.88 7.14
CA LEU A 191 23.46 3.34 7.06
C LEU A 191 22.45 4.03 8.00
N LEU A 192 21.18 3.62 7.92
CA LEU A 192 20.10 4.18 8.73
C LEU A 192 20.24 3.81 10.21
N LEU A 193 20.68 2.58 10.52
CA LEU A 193 20.87 2.13 11.89
C LEU A 193 21.97 2.94 12.61
N ARG A 194 23.09 3.23 11.94
CA ARG A 194 24.15 4.09 12.49
C ARG A 194 23.68 5.52 12.76
N ASN A 195 22.66 5.96 12.05
CA ASN A 195 22.08 7.31 12.16
C ASN A 195 20.65 7.28 12.74
N ALA A 196 20.31 6.28 13.55
CA ALA A 196 18.93 6.00 13.97
C ALA A 196 18.24 7.20 14.65
N LEU A 197 18.96 7.98 15.46
CA LEU A 197 18.41 9.18 16.10
C LEU A 197 18.01 10.25 15.07
N ARG A 198 18.83 10.46 14.05
CA ARG A 198 18.54 11.41 12.96
C ARG A 198 17.36 10.92 12.12
N VAL A 199 17.33 9.62 11.81
CA VAL A 199 16.21 8.98 11.10
C VAL A 199 14.90 9.17 11.88
N ALA A 200 14.90 8.91 13.19
CA ALA A 200 13.72 9.07 14.03
C ALA A 200 13.23 10.52 14.08
N ALA A 201 14.14 11.48 14.21
CA ALA A 201 13.81 12.90 14.22
C ALA A 201 13.19 13.35 12.90
N VAL A 202 13.83 13.02 11.76
CA VAL A 202 13.33 13.38 10.43
C VAL A 202 11.98 12.73 10.16
N ASN A 203 11.83 11.42 10.41
CA ASN A 203 10.55 10.73 10.19
C ASN A 203 9.42 11.31 11.04
N GLY A 204 9.71 11.68 12.30
CA GLY A 204 8.73 12.30 13.19
C GLY A 204 8.26 13.68 12.70
N VAL A 205 9.21 14.55 12.34
CA VAL A 205 8.89 15.89 11.82
C VAL A 205 8.16 15.80 10.48
N THR A 206 8.63 14.96 9.57
CA THR A 206 8.03 14.73 8.26
C THR A 206 6.60 14.24 8.38
N ALA A 207 6.35 13.22 9.21
CA ALA A 207 5.00 12.70 9.43
C ALA A 207 4.03 13.78 9.93
N PHE A 208 4.47 14.62 10.86
CA PHE A 208 3.68 15.73 11.38
C PHE A 208 3.37 16.80 10.33
N LEU A 209 4.40 17.26 9.60
CA LEU A 209 4.24 18.32 8.60
C LEU A 209 3.37 17.87 7.42
N LEU A 210 3.59 16.66 6.90
CA LEU A 210 2.80 16.13 5.79
C LEU A 210 1.35 15.88 6.23
N PHE A 211 1.11 15.47 7.49
CA PHE A 211 -0.24 15.32 8.01
C PHE A 211 -1.00 16.66 8.09
N ILE A 212 -0.36 17.70 8.61
CA ILE A 212 -0.94 19.06 8.63
C ILE A 212 -1.21 19.56 7.20
N GLY A 213 -0.29 19.32 6.27
CA GLY A 213 -0.47 19.68 4.87
C GLY A 213 -1.70 19.00 4.25
N LYS A 214 -1.89 17.69 4.49
CA LYS A 214 -3.08 16.95 4.04
C LYS A 214 -4.37 17.55 4.63
N LEU A 215 -4.39 17.84 5.92
CA LEU A 215 -5.55 18.45 6.59
C LEU A 215 -5.87 19.85 6.06
N PHE A 216 -4.85 20.66 5.77
CA PHE A 216 -5.02 22.01 5.24
C PHE A 216 -5.68 22.00 3.85
N VAL A 217 -5.19 21.15 2.93
CA VAL A 217 -5.77 21.00 1.59
C VAL A 217 -7.23 20.56 1.66
N VAL A 218 -7.52 19.55 2.49
CA VAL A 218 -8.88 19.03 2.67
C VAL A 218 -9.80 20.06 3.34
N GLY A 219 -9.29 20.84 4.30
CA GLY A 219 -10.02 21.92 4.94
C GLY A 219 -10.42 23.02 3.96
N ILE A 220 -9.50 23.48 3.12
CA ILE A 220 -9.79 24.50 2.09
C ILE A 220 -10.85 23.99 1.11
N ILE A 221 -10.70 22.75 0.60
CA ILE A 221 -11.67 22.20 -0.35
C ILE A 221 -13.02 21.95 0.33
N GLY A 222 -13.05 21.54 1.60
CA GLY A 222 -14.28 21.38 2.36
C GLY A 222 -15.04 22.71 2.54
N VAL A 223 -14.35 23.78 2.94
CA VAL A 223 -14.95 25.11 3.07
C VAL A 223 -15.36 25.67 1.71
N GLY A 224 -14.50 25.54 0.69
CA GLY A 224 -14.80 26.01 -0.66
C GLY A 224 -15.98 25.30 -1.29
N SER A 225 -16.07 23.97 -1.15
CA SER A 225 -17.21 23.19 -1.65
C SER A 225 -18.51 23.52 -0.90
N PHE A 226 -18.44 23.76 0.42
CA PHE A 226 -19.58 24.24 1.17
C PHE A 226 -20.12 25.57 0.60
N PHE A 227 -19.27 26.59 0.46
CA PHE A 227 -19.71 27.87 -0.11
C PHE A 227 -20.21 27.77 -1.56
N TRP A 228 -19.58 26.92 -2.37
CA TRP A 228 -19.99 26.69 -3.74
C TRP A 228 -21.38 26.06 -3.84
N PHE A 229 -21.60 24.94 -3.16
CA PHE A 229 -22.88 24.22 -3.27
C PHE A 229 -23.99 24.85 -2.43
N ASP A 230 -23.67 25.49 -1.30
CA ASP A 230 -24.67 26.11 -0.44
C ASP A 230 -25.11 27.48 -0.98
N ARG A 231 -24.16 28.35 -1.34
CA ARG A 231 -24.48 29.71 -1.77
C ARG A 231 -24.55 29.89 -3.27
N PHE A 232 -23.56 29.41 -4.02
CA PHE A 232 -23.53 29.69 -5.45
C PHE A 232 -24.62 28.89 -6.19
N VAL A 233 -24.67 27.57 -6.00
CA VAL A 233 -25.60 26.73 -6.77
C VAL A 233 -27.05 26.90 -6.34
N ASN A 234 -27.34 26.98 -5.04
CA ASN A 234 -28.73 27.11 -4.58
C ASN A 234 -29.27 28.54 -4.75
N GLU A 235 -28.47 29.59 -4.57
CA GLU A 235 -28.96 30.98 -4.64
C GLU A 235 -28.83 31.61 -6.04
N VAL A 236 -27.83 31.23 -6.85
CA VAL A 236 -27.55 31.88 -8.15
C VAL A 236 -28.12 31.08 -9.33
N GLU A 237 -28.00 29.75 -9.32
CA GLU A 237 -28.46 28.89 -10.43
C GLU A 237 -29.90 28.38 -10.25
N ASP A 238 -30.55 28.65 -9.11
CA ASP A 238 -31.91 28.20 -8.75
C ASP A 238 -32.12 26.67 -8.91
N VAL A 239 -31.04 25.91 -8.74
CA VAL A 239 -31.07 24.44 -8.76
C VAL A 239 -31.29 23.94 -7.34
N GLN A 240 -32.48 23.42 -7.04
CA GLN A 240 -32.77 22.82 -5.74
C GLN A 240 -32.08 21.45 -5.59
N LEU A 241 -30.88 21.44 -5.00
CA LEU A 241 -30.24 20.22 -4.56
C LEU A 241 -30.97 19.66 -3.32
N SER A 242 -31.63 18.51 -3.44
CA SER A 242 -32.28 17.85 -2.28
C SER A 242 -31.29 17.45 -1.18
N TYR A 243 -30.00 17.26 -1.52
CA TYR A 243 -28.95 16.88 -0.58
C TYR A 243 -27.60 17.55 -0.92
N SER A 244 -27.44 18.85 -0.64
CA SER A 244 -26.20 19.61 -0.90
C SER A 244 -24.97 19.04 -0.16
N VAL A 245 -25.16 18.24 0.89
CA VAL A 245 -24.08 17.59 1.66
C VAL A 245 -23.38 16.48 0.87
N VAL A 246 -24.10 15.75 0.01
CA VAL A 246 -23.53 14.61 -0.74
C VAL A 246 -22.38 15.03 -1.66
N PRO A 247 -22.51 16.04 -2.54
CA PRO A 247 -21.40 16.48 -3.37
C PRO A 247 -20.23 17.06 -2.55
N ILE A 248 -20.50 17.74 -1.43
CA ILE A 248 -19.46 18.24 -0.51
C ILE A 248 -18.62 17.09 0.05
N VAL A 249 -19.27 16.02 0.54
CA VAL A 249 -18.58 14.84 1.06
C VAL A 249 -17.73 14.17 -0.02
N ILE A 250 -18.24 14.07 -1.25
CA ILE A 250 -17.50 13.53 -2.39
C ILE A 250 -16.25 14.39 -2.69
N CYS A 251 -16.39 15.73 -2.68
CA CYS A 251 -15.26 16.64 -2.86
C CYS A 251 -14.21 16.48 -1.75
N ILE A 252 -14.62 16.34 -0.48
CA ILE A 252 -13.72 16.13 0.66
C ILE A 252 -12.96 14.81 0.53
N ILE A 253 -13.64 13.72 0.19
CA ILE A 253 -13.00 12.41 -0.02
C ILE A 253 -12.02 12.47 -1.19
N GLY A 254 -12.44 13.08 -2.31
CA GLY A 254 -11.58 13.29 -3.48
C GLY A 254 -10.33 14.11 -3.15
N ALA A 255 -10.50 15.21 -2.41
CA ALA A 255 -9.41 16.05 -1.93
C ALA A 255 -8.43 15.27 -1.06
N TRP A 256 -8.92 14.43 -0.14
CA TRP A 256 -8.07 13.60 0.71
C TRP A 256 -7.24 12.62 -0.13
N VAL A 257 -7.84 11.94 -1.11
CA VAL A 257 -7.14 11.00 -1.98
C VAL A 257 -6.06 11.70 -2.80
N VAL A 258 -6.39 12.84 -3.43
CA VAL A 258 -5.43 13.61 -4.24
C VAL A 258 -4.29 14.15 -3.36
N ALA A 259 -4.63 14.73 -2.20
CA ALA A 259 -3.63 15.21 -1.26
C ALA A 259 -2.72 14.07 -0.78
N ALA A 260 -3.27 12.91 -0.44
CA ALA A 260 -2.50 11.75 -0.02
C ALA A 260 -1.45 11.36 -1.08
N ILE A 261 -1.88 11.16 -2.34
CA ILE A 261 -0.99 10.77 -3.44
C ILE A 261 0.10 11.83 -3.69
N PHE A 262 -0.25 13.11 -3.65
CA PHE A 262 0.71 14.20 -3.88
C PHE A 262 1.75 14.27 -2.76
N PHE A 263 1.32 14.26 -1.51
CA PHE A 263 2.22 14.31 -0.36
C PHE A 263 3.09 13.05 -0.22
N ASP A 264 2.67 11.90 -0.75
CA ASP A 264 3.51 10.70 -0.79
C ASP A 264 4.75 10.89 -1.68
N VAL A 265 4.68 11.74 -2.71
CA VAL A 265 5.86 12.16 -3.50
C VAL A 265 6.84 12.98 -2.66
N TYR A 266 6.33 13.85 -1.79
CA TYR A 266 7.16 14.64 -0.85
C TYR A 266 7.80 13.74 0.20
N ASP A 267 7.06 12.78 0.74
CA ASP A 267 7.60 11.79 1.67
C ASP A 267 8.78 11.03 1.05
N MET A 268 8.63 10.60 -0.21
CA MET A 268 9.71 9.96 -0.96
C MET A 268 10.90 10.89 -1.23
N ALA A 269 10.64 12.17 -1.49
CA ALA A 269 11.69 13.18 -1.70
C ALA A 269 12.53 13.39 -0.44
N ILE A 270 11.86 13.55 0.71
CA ILE A 270 12.52 13.75 1.99
C ILE A 270 13.36 12.53 2.36
N ASP A 271 12.82 11.32 2.25
CA ASP A 271 13.56 10.09 2.53
C ASP A 271 14.78 9.93 1.62
N THR A 272 14.63 10.24 0.32
CA THR A 272 15.74 10.13 -0.63
C THR A 272 16.83 11.16 -0.34
N ILE A 273 16.46 12.43 -0.15
CA ILE A 273 17.42 13.50 0.14
C ILE A 273 18.13 13.23 1.45
N PHE A 274 17.41 12.77 2.47
CA PHE A 274 17.99 12.41 3.74
C PHE A 274 18.94 11.21 3.63
N PHE A 275 18.57 10.18 2.86
CA PHE A 275 19.47 9.06 2.56
C PHE A 275 20.75 9.53 1.85
N CYS A 276 20.62 10.35 0.80
CA CYS A 276 21.75 10.92 0.09
C CYS A 276 22.64 11.76 1.02
N PHE A 277 22.04 12.53 1.92
CA PHE A 277 22.74 13.30 2.94
C PHE A 277 23.56 12.42 3.90
N LEU A 278 23.00 11.29 4.33
CA LEU A 278 23.72 10.34 5.18
C LEU A 278 24.91 9.72 4.43
N GLU A 279 24.74 9.31 3.17
CA GLU A 279 25.84 8.79 2.35
C GLU A 279 26.92 9.85 2.09
N ASP A 280 26.53 11.07 1.74
CA ASP A 280 27.42 12.21 1.51
C ASP A 280 28.23 12.52 2.77
N SER A 281 27.59 12.48 3.93
CA SER A 281 28.24 12.68 5.23
C SER A 281 29.22 11.59 5.64
N GLU A 282 29.03 10.34 5.20
CA GLU A 282 29.95 9.23 5.50
C GLU A 282 31.12 9.15 4.52
N ARG A 283 30.94 9.61 3.27
CA ARG A 283 31.92 9.45 2.19
C ARG A 283 32.78 10.67 1.94
N ASN A 284 32.21 11.84 2.13
CA ASN A 284 32.89 13.11 1.86
C ASN A 284 33.28 13.77 3.18
N ASP A 285 34.43 14.45 3.16
CA ASP A 285 35.00 15.11 4.34
C ASP A 285 35.03 16.64 4.18
N GLY A 286 34.64 17.16 3.02
CA GLY A 286 34.65 18.60 2.71
C GLY A 286 35.99 19.10 2.19
N SER A 287 36.98 18.22 1.99
CA SER A 287 38.23 18.55 1.30
C SER A 287 38.00 18.87 -0.18
N ALA A 288 38.97 19.51 -0.82
CA ALA A 288 38.94 19.76 -2.27
C ALA A 288 38.87 18.45 -3.09
N GLU A 289 39.36 17.34 -2.55
CA GLU A 289 39.32 16.01 -3.19
C GLU A 289 37.97 15.30 -2.98
N LYS A 290 37.28 15.58 -1.87
CA LYS A 290 35.98 15.01 -1.51
C LYS A 290 35.02 16.07 -0.96
N PRO A 291 34.58 17.01 -1.81
CA PRO A 291 33.66 18.06 -1.39
C PRO A 291 32.30 17.47 -1.04
N TYR A 292 31.59 18.12 -0.13
CA TYR A 292 30.20 17.79 0.15
C TYR A 292 29.29 18.22 -1.00
N TYR A 293 28.26 17.42 -1.29
CA TYR A 293 27.21 17.74 -2.27
C TYR A 293 26.02 18.45 -1.62
N MET A 294 25.88 18.35 -0.29
CA MET A 294 24.84 19.04 0.48
C MET A 294 24.90 20.56 0.32
N SER A 295 23.76 21.23 0.50
CA SER A 295 23.69 22.69 0.44
C SER A 295 24.47 23.37 1.56
N GLU A 296 24.95 24.59 1.31
CA GLU A 296 25.69 25.38 2.31
C GLU A 296 24.88 25.58 3.59
N ASN A 297 23.59 25.94 3.48
CA ASN A 297 22.71 26.07 4.65
C ASN A 297 22.65 24.78 5.51
N LEU A 298 22.61 23.61 4.87
CA LEU A 298 22.56 22.34 5.60
C LEU A 298 23.91 22.03 6.26
N ARG A 299 25.00 22.35 5.56
CA ARG A 299 26.37 22.23 6.07
C ARG A 299 26.59 23.12 7.31
N ASP A 300 26.13 24.36 7.24
CA ASP A 300 26.22 25.36 8.32
C ASP A 300 25.42 24.94 9.55
N ILE A 301 24.19 24.43 9.37
CA ILE A 301 23.34 23.90 10.47
C ILE A 301 24.04 22.75 11.21
N LEU A 302 24.87 21.98 10.51
CA LEU A 302 25.59 20.82 11.06
C LEU A 302 26.97 21.18 11.61
N GLY A 303 27.42 22.43 11.47
CA GLY A 303 28.76 22.87 11.88
C GLY A 303 29.87 22.17 11.11
N LYS A 304 29.62 21.87 9.82
CA LYS A 304 30.57 21.23 8.90
C LYS A 304 31.12 22.20 7.86
#